data_AF-A0A9W6NM70-F1
#
_entry.id   AF-A0A9W6NM70-F1
#
_cell.length_a   1.000
_cell.length_b   1.000
_cell.length_c   1.000
_cell.angle_alpha   90.00
_cell.angle_beta   90.00
_cell.angle_gamma   90.00
#
_symmetry.space_group_name_H-M   'P 1'
#
loop_
_entity.id
_entity.type
_entity.pdbx_description
1 polymer ?
#
loop_
_entity_poly.entity_id
_entity_poly.type
_entity_poly.pdbx_seq_one_letter_code
_entity_poly.pdbx_strand_id
1 'polypeptide(L)'
;MSLAAAFAGALVAGLLAAGVGTSQAATTGPCDIYATGGTPCVAAHSTTRALYGTYSGPLYQVRRASDSATQDIAPVSAGSYANAATQDAFCASTSCVITIIYDQSGRNNRLAQAPPGGFRGPAAGGYDNLANATAAPIMVNGHKAYGVFVSPGTGYRNNATNGIARGDQPEGMYAIFDGTHYNGGCCFDYGNAETNSRDNGTAPATARGSWPTSRTACSPEPTHATTPRTRASATAS
;
A
#
# COMPACT_ATOMS: atom_id res chain seq x y z
N MET A 1 70.24 -41.47 33.30
CA MET A 1 69.08 -40.85 33.96
C MET A 1 68.79 -39.57 33.18
N SER A 2 67.82 -39.61 32.25
CA SER A 2 66.52 -38.89 32.37
C SER A 2 66.68 -37.45 31.84
N LEU A 3 66.01 -36.90 30.81
CA LEU A 3 64.64 -36.96 30.26
C LEU A 3 64.71 -36.40 28.81
N ALA A 4 64.07 -37.00 27.80
CA ALA A 4 62.75 -36.65 27.23
C ALA A 4 62.68 -35.37 26.36
N ALA A 5 62.08 -35.55 25.17
CA ALA A 5 61.99 -34.63 24.04
C ALA A 5 60.89 -33.56 24.19
N ALA A 6 61.00 -32.48 23.42
CA ALA A 6 59.85 -31.72 22.93
C ALA A 6 60.16 -31.01 21.60
N PHE A 7 59.59 -31.54 20.51
CA PHE A 7 59.48 -30.86 19.22
C PHE A 7 58.56 -29.63 19.40
N ALA A 8 59.08 -28.42 19.15
CA ALA A 8 58.26 -27.21 19.06
C ALA A 8 57.63 -27.15 17.67
N GLY A 9 56.29 -27.12 17.64
CA GLY A 9 55.47 -27.36 16.46
C GLY A 9 55.44 -26.22 15.44
N ALA A 10 55.21 -26.61 14.19
CA ALA A 10 54.66 -25.76 13.15
C ALA A 10 53.21 -26.19 12.90
N LEU A 11 52.22 -25.30 13.04
CA LEU A 11 51.05 -25.30 12.15
C LEU A 11 50.19 -24.02 12.28
N VAL A 12 50.22 -23.25 11.19
CA VAL A 12 49.09 -22.51 10.57
C VAL A 12 48.53 -21.30 11.32
N ALA A 13 49.10 -20.14 10.97
CA ALA A 13 48.35 -18.89 10.86
C ALA A 13 47.32 -19.01 9.73
N GLY A 14 46.03 -18.94 10.04
CA GLY A 14 45.00 -18.97 9.00
C GLY A 14 43.59 -19.18 9.50
N LEU A 15 43.08 -18.33 10.39
CA LEU A 15 41.64 -18.29 10.73
C LEU A 15 41.20 -16.86 11.07
N LEU A 16 41.30 -15.93 10.12
CA LEU A 16 40.55 -14.66 10.16
C LEU A 16 40.05 -14.30 8.76
N ALA A 17 39.32 -15.21 8.14
CA ALA A 17 38.40 -14.92 7.04
C ALA A 17 37.00 -15.38 7.47
N ALA A 18 36.53 -14.91 8.63
CA ALA A 18 35.10 -14.83 8.86
C ALA A 18 34.60 -13.81 7.84
N GLY A 19 34.01 -14.30 6.75
CA GLY A 19 33.35 -13.46 5.78
C GLY A 19 32.50 -12.45 6.51
N VAL A 20 32.65 -11.18 6.15
CA VAL A 20 31.64 -10.17 6.41
C VAL A 20 30.40 -10.59 5.62
N GLY A 21 29.67 -11.57 6.16
CA GLY A 21 28.30 -11.80 5.77
C GLY A 21 27.62 -10.49 6.05
N THR A 22 27.28 -9.73 5.01
CA THR A 22 26.30 -8.68 5.15
C THR A 22 25.12 -9.34 5.85
N SER A 23 24.78 -8.86 7.04
CA SER A 23 23.52 -9.27 7.66
C SER A 23 22.43 -8.79 6.72
N GLN A 24 22.03 -9.67 5.80
CA GLN A 24 20.78 -9.57 5.07
C GLN A 24 19.72 -9.84 6.12
N ALA A 25 19.50 -8.87 7.01
CA ALA A 25 18.22 -8.77 7.66
C ALA A 25 17.23 -8.73 6.49
N ALA A 26 16.48 -9.82 6.28
CA ALA A 26 15.26 -9.75 5.51
C ALA A 26 14.53 -8.54 6.10
N THR A 27 14.34 -7.49 5.30
CA THR A 27 13.82 -6.22 5.79
C THR A 27 12.39 -6.47 6.24
N THR A 28 12.18 -6.77 7.53
CA THR A 28 10.86 -7.06 8.09
C THR A 28 9.91 -5.94 7.69
N GLY A 29 8.93 -6.28 6.86
CA GLY A 29 7.92 -5.35 6.39
C GLY A 29 6.77 -5.23 7.39
N PRO A 30 5.91 -4.20 7.26
CA PRO A 30 4.73 -4.05 8.10
C PRO A 30 3.87 -5.32 8.22
N CYS A 31 3.65 -6.05 7.13
CA CYS A 31 2.82 -7.24 7.17
C CYS A 31 3.50 -8.46 7.82
N ASP A 32 4.84 -8.50 7.84
CA ASP A 32 5.59 -9.49 8.62
C ASP A 32 5.43 -9.24 10.13
N ILE A 33 5.42 -7.96 10.55
CA ILE A 33 5.17 -7.55 11.93
C ILE A 33 3.75 -7.93 12.35
N TYR A 34 2.75 -7.60 11.52
CA TYR A 34 1.35 -7.97 11.75
C TYR A 34 1.16 -9.49 11.83
N ALA A 35 1.82 -10.26 10.96
CA ALA A 35 1.78 -11.73 11.01
C ALA A 35 2.40 -12.27 12.30
N THR A 36 3.55 -11.74 12.72
CA THR A 36 4.21 -12.10 13.99
C THR A 36 3.35 -11.77 15.21
N GLY A 37 2.58 -10.68 15.14
CA GLY A 37 1.63 -10.26 16.17
C GLY A 37 0.30 -11.03 16.18
N GLY A 38 0.11 -12.02 15.31
CA GLY A 38 -1.11 -12.83 15.24
C GLY A 38 -2.30 -12.16 14.54
N THR A 39 -2.09 -11.02 13.87
CA THR A 39 -3.12 -10.28 13.13
C THR A 39 -2.65 -10.02 11.69
N PRO A 40 -2.49 -11.07 10.85
CA PRO A 40 -1.86 -10.96 9.54
C PRO A 40 -2.66 -10.07 8.57
N CYS A 41 -1.94 -9.39 7.67
CA CYS A 41 -2.56 -8.60 6.61
C CYS A 41 -3.43 -9.47 5.69
N VAL A 42 -4.66 -9.02 5.46
CA VAL A 42 -5.58 -9.61 4.46
C VAL A 42 -5.68 -8.75 3.19
N ALA A 43 -5.14 -7.54 3.22
CA ALA A 43 -4.89 -6.71 2.05
C ALA A 43 -3.69 -5.80 2.34
N ALA A 44 -2.81 -5.62 1.36
CA ALA A 44 -1.59 -4.85 1.53
C ALA A 44 -1.30 -4.04 0.26
N HIS A 45 -1.51 -2.72 0.31
CA HIS A 45 -1.43 -1.83 -0.85
C HIS A 45 -0.34 -0.77 -0.65
N SER A 46 0.51 -0.59 -1.65
CA SER A 46 1.54 0.45 -1.64
C SER A 46 2.12 0.61 -3.05
N THR A 47 2.24 1.85 -3.51
CA THR A 47 2.95 2.20 -4.75
C THR A 47 4.42 2.57 -4.52
N THR A 48 4.85 2.62 -3.25
CA THR A 48 6.15 3.22 -2.89
C THR A 48 7.18 2.19 -2.44
N ARG A 49 6.73 1.10 -1.82
CA ARG A 49 7.56 0.00 -1.32
C ARG A 49 6.79 -1.30 -1.12
N ALA A 50 7.52 -2.41 -1.06
CA ALA A 50 7.02 -3.66 -0.52
C ALA A 50 6.62 -3.53 0.97
N LEU A 51 5.60 -4.27 1.36
CA LEU A 51 5.04 -4.35 2.71
C LEU A 51 5.37 -5.68 3.42
N TYR A 52 5.99 -6.62 2.70
CA TYR A 52 6.62 -7.83 3.23
C TYR A 52 8.09 -7.83 2.79
N GLY A 53 8.99 -8.31 3.65
CA GLY A 53 10.43 -8.32 3.40
C GLY A 53 10.86 -9.23 2.25
N THR A 54 10.00 -10.18 1.84
CA THR A 54 10.26 -11.12 0.74
C THR A 54 9.46 -10.80 -0.52
N TYR A 55 8.63 -9.74 -0.51
CA TYR A 55 7.76 -9.45 -1.65
C TYR A 55 8.56 -8.90 -2.83
N SER A 56 8.46 -9.58 -3.97
CA SER A 56 9.09 -9.21 -5.24
C SER A 56 8.10 -9.03 -6.40
N GLY A 57 6.80 -9.16 -6.12
CA GLY A 57 5.74 -9.00 -7.12
C GLY A 57 5.49 -7.54 -7.52
N PRO A 58 4.61 -7.30 -8.50
CA PRO A 58 4.17 -5.96 -8.88
C PRO A 58 3.54 -5.18 -7.73
N LEU A 59 3.96 -3.94 -7.51
CA LEU A 59 3.34 -3.02 -6.54
C LEU A 59 2.11 -2.33 -7.13
N TYR A 60 2.23 -1.87 -8.37
CA TYR A 60 1.15 -1.20 -9.10
C TYR A 60 1.36 -1.31 -10.60
N GLN A 61 0.31 -0.99 -11.36
CA GLN A 61 0.34 -0.92 -12.82
C GLN A 61 0.12 0.53 -13.26
N VAL A 62 0.91 0.97 -14.24
CA VAL A 62 0.68 2.24 -14.94
C VAL A 62 0.19 1.98 -16.36
N ARG A 63 -0.59 2.92 -16.90
CA ARG A 63 -0.99 2.98 -18.30
C ARG A 63 -0.58 4.30 -18.90
N ARG A 64 0.14 4.28 -20.02
CA ARG A 64 0.58 5.48 -20.72
C ARG A 64 -0.45 5.97 -21.72
N ALA A 65 -0.60 7.28 -21.84
CA ALA A 65 -1.62 7.91 -22.68
C ALA A 65 -1.34 7.80 -24.18
N SER A 66 -0.07 7.69 -24.58
CA SER A 66 0.35 7.68 -25.98
C SER A 66 -0.24 6.53 -26.81
N ASP A 67 -0.42 5.36 -26.20
CA ASP A 67 -0.86 4.14 -26.89
C ASP A 67 -1.64 3.16 -26.00
N SER A 68 -1.99 3.57 -24.78
CA SER A 68 -2.67 2.72 -23.79
C SER A 68 -1.91 1.47 -23.35
N ALA A 69 -0.61 1.35 -23.65
CA ALA A 69 0.21 0.26 -23.12
C ALA A 69 0.28 0.34 -21.59
N THR A 70 0.41 -0.83 -20.95
CA THR A 70 0.51 -0.95 -19.50
C THR A 70 1.87 -1.50 -19.08
N GLN A 71 2.37 -1.05 -17.93
CA GLN A 71 3.59 -1.58 -17.32
C GLN A 71 3.37 -1.75 -15.82
N ASP A 72 3.73 -2.93 -15.32
CA ASP A 72 3.79 -3.21 -13.90
C ASP A 72 5.10 -2.68 -13.32
N ILE A 73 5.02 -2.06 -12.15
CA ILE A 73 6.17 -1.54 -11.40
C ILE A 73 6.36 -2.40 -10.17
N ALA A 74 7.48 -3.13 -10.12
CA ALA A 74 7.87 -3.98 -9.01
C ALA A 74 8.88 -3.25 -8.09
N PRO A 75 9.19 -3.79 -6.91
CA PRO A 75 10.34 -3.37 -6.13
C PRO A 75 11.65 -3.53 -6.92
N VAL A 76 12.67 -2.73 -6.61
CA VAL A 76 14.03 -2.91 -7.16
C VAL A 76 14.61 -4.27 -6.78
N SER A 77 14.33 -4.75 -5.57
CA SER A 77 14.62 -6.10 -5.08
C SER A 77 13.55 -6.52 -4.07
N ALA A 78 13.52 -7.81 -3.71
CA ALA A 78 12.53 -8.31 -2.74
C ALA A 78 12.53 -7.48 -1.45
N GLY A 79 11.36 -7.03 -1.01
CA GLY A 79 11.20 -6.22 0.21
C GLY A 79 11.57 -4.74 0.08
N SER A 80 11.99 -4.29 -1.11
CA SER A 80 12.52 -2.93 -1.30
C SER A 80 11.47 -1.89 -1.75
N TYR A 81 11.97 -0.69 -2.05
CA TYR A 81 11.24 0.41 -2.67
C TYR A 81 10.87 0.12 -4.14
N ALA A 82 9.84 0.80 -4.62
CA ALA A 82 9.40 0.74 -6.02
C ALA A 82 10.52 1.15 -6.99
N ASN A 83 10.59 0.48 -8.14
CA ASN A 83 11.50 0.87 -9.21
C ASN A 83 10.94 2.06 -10.01
N ALA A 84 11.07 3.27 -9.46
CA ALA A 84 10.60 4.50 -10.11
C ALA A 84 11.26 4.76 -11.48
N ALA A 85 12.50 4.28 -11.70
CA ALA A 85 13.17 4.43 -12.99
C ALA A 85 12.45 3.66 -14.11
N THR A 86 11.85 2.49 -13.80
CA THR A 86 11.00 1.76 -14.76
C THR A 86 9.77 2.58 -15.15
N GLN A 87 9.12 3.25 -14.19
CA GLN A 87 8.00 4.14 -14.50
C GLN A 87 8.45 5.33 -15.34
N ASP A 88 9.52 6.01 -14.93
CA ASP A 88 10.03 7.20 -15.63
C ASP A 88 10.36 6.89 -17.10
N ALA A 89 11.02 5.76 -17.36
CA ALA A 89 11.32 5.31 -18.72
C ALA A 89 10.05 4.96 -19.51
N PHE A 90 9.10 4.25 -18.88
CA PHE A 90 7.87 3.84 -19.55
C PHE A 90 6.95 5.01 -19.91
N CYS A 91 6.91 6.02 -19.04
CA CYS A 91 6.08 7.22 -19.15
C CYS A 91 6.81 8.38 -19.85
N ALA A 92 8.01 8.16 -20.39
CA ALA A 92 8.79 9.20 -21.05
C ALA A 92 7.99 9.82 -22.21
N SER A 93 8.01 11.16 -22.30
CA SER A 93 7.33 11.94 -23.35
C SER A 93 5.81 11.72 -23.47
N THR A 94 5.17 11.21 -22.40
CA THR A 94 3.71 11.05 -22.33
C THR A 94 3.25 11.18 -20.87
N SER A 95 1.94 11.08 -20.63
CA SER A 95 1.40 11.00 -19.28
C SER A 95 1.05 9.56 -18.93
N CYS A 96 1.09 9.23 -17.64
CA CYS A 96 0.69 7.94 -17.13
C CYS A 96 -0.35 8.10 -16.02
N VAL A 97 -1.27 7.15 -15.97
CA VAL A 97 -2.17 6.95 -14.85
C VAL A 97 -1.88 5.62 -14.17
N ILE A 98 -2.13 5.54 -12.86
CA ILE A 98 -2.05 4.28 -12.10
C ILE A 98 -3.38 3.55 -12.31
N THR A 99 -3.37 2.37 -12.93
CA THR A 99 -4.60 1.61 -13.24
C THR A 99 -4.95 0.59 -12.15
N ILE A 100 -3.93 0.00 -11.52
CA ILE A 100 -4.07 -1.03 -10.49
C ILE A 100 -3.09 -0.73 -9.37
N ILE A 101 -3.54 -0.83 -8.13
CA ILE A 101 -2.67 -0.95 -6.95
C ILE A 101 -2.78 -2.39 -6.48
N TYR A 102 -1.71 -3.16 -6.62
CA TYR A 102 -1.75 -4.60 -6.33
C TYR A 102 -1.81 -4.85 -4.83
N ASP A 103 -2.45 -5.96 -4.49
CA ASP A 103 -2.47 -6.50 -3.14
C ASP A 103 -1.30 -7.48 -2.96
N GLN A 104 -0.40 -7.11 -2.05
CA GLN A 104 0.81 -7.89 -1.76
C GLN A 104 0.55 -9.10 -0.85
N SER A 105 -0.64 -9.22 -0.25
CA SER A 105 -0.96 -10.28 0.72
C SER A 105 -1.18 -11.66 0.10
N GLY A 106 -1.26 -11.75 -1.23
CA GLY A 106 -1.61 -12.97 -1.94
C GLY A 106 -3.11 -13.29 -1.97
N ARG A 107 -3.96 -12.44 -1.38
CA ARG A 107 -5.42 -12.61 -1.40
C ARG A 107 -6.11 -12.03 -2.63
N ASN A 108 -5.36 -11.36 -3.49
CA ASN A 108 -5.83 -10.72 -4.73
C ASN A 108 -6.89 -9.63 -4.49
N ASN A 109 -6.79 -8.92 -3.36
CA ASN A 109 -7.62 -7.76 -3.03
C ASN A 109 -7.16 -6.47 -3.73
N ARG A 110 -6.62 -6.57 -4.96
CA ARG A 110 -6.08 -5.42 -5.71
C ARG A 110 -7.13 -4.31 -5.84
N LEU A 111 -6.69 -3.06 -5.83
CA LEU A 111 -7.55 -1.90 -6.06
C LEU A 111 -7.48 -1.49 -7.54
N ALA A 112 -8.64 -1.28 -8.16
CA ALA A 112 -8.76 -0.80 -9.54
C ALA A 112 -9.68 0.44 -9.58
N GLN A 113 -9.88 1.03 -10.76
CA GLN A 113 -10.75 2.19 -10.96
C GLN A 113 -12.10 1.99 -10.27
N ALA A 114 -12.49 2.91 -9.41
CA ALA A 114 -13.74 2.78 -8.66
C ALA A 114 -14.96 2.88 -9.61
N PRO A 115 -15.92 1.93 -9.52
CA PRO A 115 -17.13 1.96 -10.33
C PRO A 115 -18.14 2.98 -9.78
N PRO A 116 -19.12 3.42 -10.60
CA PRO A 116 -20.23 4.23 -10.12
C PRO A 116 -20.98 3.55 -8.98
N GLY A 117 -21.51 4.36 -8.06
CA GLY A 117 -22.22 3.92 -6.88
C GLY A 117 -23.47 4.74 -6.61
N GLY A 118 -23.69 5.10 -5.34
CA GLY A 118 -24.68 6.12 -4.97
C GLY A 118 -24.40 7.48 -5.61
N PHE A 119 -23.11 7.79 -5.85
CA PHE A 119 -22.65 8.92 -6.64
C PHE A 119 -21.94 8.45 -7.90
N ARG A 120 -21.92 9.31 -8.92
CA ARG A 120 -21.25 9.07 -10.19
C ARG A 120 -19.93 9.85 -10.21
N GLY A 121 -18.85 9.17 -10.55
CA GLY A 121 -17.56 9.78 -10.80
C GLY A 121 -17.53 10.53 -12.14
N PRO A 122 -16.50 11.36 -12.34
CA PRO A 122 -16.36 12.21 -13.53
C PRO A 122 -15.84 11.48 -14.78
N ALA A 123 -15.34 10.24 -14.67
CA ALA A 123 -14.84 9.50 -15.81
C ALA A 123 -15.98 8.83 -16.60
N ALA A 124 -15.63 8.30 -17.77
CA ALA A 124 -16.58 7.62 -18.66
C ALA A 124 -17.37 6.52 -17.93
N GLY A 125 -18.68 6.44 -18.19
CA GLY A 125 -19.57 5.49 -17.53
C GLY A 125 -19.89 5.81 -16.06
N GLY A 126 -19.45 6.96 -15.55
CA GLY A 126 -19.62 7.35 -14.15
C GLY A 126 -18.60 6.73 -13.20
N TYR A 127 -17.51 6.17 -13.74
CA TYR A 127 -16.37 5.74 -12.94
C TYR A 127 -15.63 6.95 -12.34
N ASP A 128 -14.86 6.70 -11.29
CA ASP A 128 -13.93 7.72 -10.80
C ASP A 128 -12.72 7.83 -11.74
N ASN A 129 -12.00 8.95 -11.67
CA ASN A 129 -10.72 9.12 -12.34
C ASN A 129 -9.66 8.17 -11.77
N LEU A 130 -8.67 7.84 -12.60
CA LEU A 130 -7.42 7.24 -12.16
C LEU A 130 -6.41 8.34 -11.81
N ALA A 131 -5.55 8.07 -10.82
CA ALA A 131 -4.54 9.02 -10.37
C ALA A 131 -3.42 9.17 -11.40
N ASN A 132 -2.89 10.39 -11.57
CA ASN A 132 -1.67 10.64 -12.34
C ASN A 132 -0.46 10.01 -11.64
N ALA A 133 0.32 9.21 -12.37
CA ALA A 133 1.42 8.42 -11.82
C ALA A 133 2.64 9.25 -11.38
N THR A 134 2.76 10.52 -11.78
CA THR A 134 3.90 11.39 -11.45
C THR A 134 3.56 12.53 -10.50
N ALA A 135 2.30 12.64 -10.07
CA ALA A 135 1.79 13.79 -9.31
C ALA A 135 2.12 13.77 -7.79
N ALA A 136 2.66 12.68 -7.26
CA ALA A 136 3.11 12.59 -5.86
C ALA A 136 4.53 11.99 -5.76
N PRO A 137 5.58 12.68 -6.26
CA PRO A 137 6.95 12.20 -6.10
C PRO A 137 7.39 12.31 -4.64
N ILE A 138 7.98 11.25 -4.11
CA ILE A 138 8.53 11.21 -2.76
C ILE A 138 9.90 10.53 -2.73
N MET A 139 10.59 10.67 -1.60
CA MET A 139 11.81 9.93 -1.29
C MET A 139 11.56 8.99 -0.12
N VAL A 140 11.82 7.70 -0.30
CA VAL A 140 11.79 6.70 0.78
C VAL A 140 13.22 6.24 1.02
N ASN A 141 13.80 6.65 2.14
CA ASN A 141 15.21 6.37 2.49
C ASN A 141 16.20 6.73 1.37
N GLY A 142 16.02 7.88 0.71
CA GLY A 142 16.88 8.31 -0.39
C GLY A 142 16.57 7.68 -1.76
N HIS A 143 15.55 6.82 -1.87
CA HIS A 143 15.09 6.27 -3.14
C HIS A 143 13.83 6.98 -3.63
N LYS A 144 13.83 7.41 -4.89
CA LYS A 144 12.66 8.01 -5.53
C LYS A 144 11.54 6.98 -5.64
N ALA A 145 10.34 7.38 -5.28
CA ALA A 145 9.10 6.61 -5.45
C ALA A 145 7.94 7.56 -5.76
N TYR A 146 6.80 6.99 -6.16
CA TYR A 146 5.59 7.75 -6.43
C TYR A 146 4.45 7.28 -5.52
N GLY A 147 3.88 8.20 -4.76
CA GLY A 147 2.62 7.99 -4.05
C GLY A 147 1.43 8.07 -5.01
N VAL A 148 0.22 7.97 -4.44
CA VAL A 148 -1.03 8.12 -5.20
C VAL A 148 -1.63 9.49 -4.90
N PHE A 149 -1.51 10.43 -5.82
CA PHE A 149 -2.15 11.74 -5.70
C PHE A 149 -3.63 11.65 -6.07
N VAL A 150 -4.51 11.78 -5.09
CA VAL A 150 -5.97 11.67 -5.27
C VAL A 150 -6.58 13.06 -5.33
N SER A 151 -6.83 13.56 -6.54
CA SER A 151 -7.64 14.77 -6.75
C SER A 151 -9.14 14.47 -6.59
N PRO A 152 -10.00 15.50 -6.38
CA PRO A 152 -11.45 15.29 -6.34
C PRO A 152 -11.97 14.49 -7.53
N GLY A 153 -12.77 13.46 -7.25
CA GLY A 153 -13.32 12.54 -8.25
C GLY A 153 -12.35 11.44 -8.71
N THR A 154 -11.18 11.28 -8.07
CA THR A 154 -10.28 10.12 -8.25
C THR A 154 -10.57 9.08 -7.18
N GLY A 155 -10.61 7.80 -7.54
CA GLY A 155 -11.00 6.75 -6.61
C GLY A 155 -10.61 5.34 -7.06
N TYR A 156 -10.30 4.50 -6.09
CA TYR A 156 -9.99 3.09 -6.30
C TYR A 156 -10.86 2.21 -5.41
N ARG A 157 -11.25 1.04 -5.90
CA ARG A 157 -12.14 0.14 -5.17
C ARG A 157 -11.88 -1.32 -5.52
N ASN A 158 -12.25 -2.18 -4.59
CA ASN A 158 -12.50 -3.60 -4.82
C ASN A 158 -13.77 -4.01 -4.07
N ASN A 159 -14.81 -4.38 -4.81
CA ASN A 159 -16.10 -4.79 -4.25
C ASN A 159 -16.21 -6.30 -4.00
N ALA A 160 -15.24 -7.08 -4.50
CA ALA A 160 -15.24 -8.54 -4.45
C ALA A 160 -13.97 -9.01 -3.72
N THR A 161 -13.91 -8.73 -2.42
CA THR A 161 -12.73 -9.03 -1.60
C THR A 161 -12.76 -10.44 -1.02
N ASN A 162 -11.56 -10.93 -0.69
CA ASN A 162 -11.30 -12.22 -0.07
C ASN A 162 -10.60 -12.01 1.27
N GLY A 163 -11.23 -12.43 2.37
CA GLY A 163 -10.64 -12.39 3.71
C GLY A 163 -10.71 -11.07 4.45
N ILE A 164 -11.28 -10.01 3.85
CA ILE A 164 -11.63 -8.78 4.57
C ILE A 164 -12.78 -9.08 5.55
N ALA A 165 -12.70 -8.51 6.75
CA ALA A 165 -13.64 -8.73 7.84
C ALA A 165 -15.09 -8.39 7.45
N ARG A 166 -16.04 -9.17 8.00
CA ARG A 166 -17.50 -9.01 7.82
C ARG A 166 -18.26 -9.33 9.13
N GLY A 167 -19.56 -9.06 9.19
CA GLY A 167 -20.41 -9.09 10.42
C GLY A 167 -20.05 -8.09 11.55
N ASP A 168 -19.34 -8.59 12.55
CA ASP A 168 -18.74 -7.89 13.69
C ASP A 168 -17.27 -8.31 13.89
N GLN A 169 -16.69 -8.96 12.88
CA GLN A 169 -15.32 -9.49 12.95
C GLN A 169 -14.31 -8.35 13.20
N PRO A 170 -13.30 -8.58 14.05
CA PRO A 170 -12.30 -7.59 14.34
C PRO A 170 -11.40 -7.34 13.12
N GLU A 171 -11.04 -6.08 12.90
CA GLU A 171 -10.07 -5.68 11.89
C GLU A 171 -9.17 -4.53 12.39
N GLY A 172 -7.97 -4.45 11.83
CA GLY A 172 -7.04 -3.34 12.02
C GLY A 172 -6.55 -2.85 10.67
N MET A 173 -6.35 -1.54 10.55
CA MET A 173 -5.84 -0.93 9.33
C MET A 173 -4.94 0.26 9.66
N TYR A 174 -4.01 0.54 8.75
CA TYR A 174 -3.20 1.75 8.79
C TYR A 174 -3.00 2.26 7.36
N ALA A 175 -2.75 3.56 7.23
CA ALA A 175 -2.36 4.19 5.98
C ALA A 175 -1.39 5.32 6.26
N ILE A 176 -0.56 5.66 5.27
CA ILE A 176 0.35 6.81 5.31
C ILE A 176 -0.16 7.81 4.27
N PHE A 177 -0.53 9.00 4.74
CA PHE A 177 -1.08 10.08 3.91
C PHE A 177 -0.23 11.35 4.05
N ASP A 178 -0.32 12.21 3.04
CA ASP A 178 0.15 13.59 3.13
C ASP A 178 -0.88 14.40 3.92
N GLY A 179 -0.51 14.77 5.16
CA GLY A 179 -1.38 15.56 6.05
C GLY A 179 -1.65 16.98 5.56
N THR A 180 -1.02 17.43 4.47
CA THR A 180 -1.24 18.76 3.87
C THR A 180 -2.11 18.72 2.61
N HIS A 181 -2.32 17.53 2.03
CA HIS A 181 -3.16 17.36 0.85
C HIS A 181 -4.55 16.86 1.23
N TYR A 182 -5.48 17.81 1.41
CA TYR A 182 -6.87 17.53 1.75
C TYR A 182 -7.79 18.67 1.32
N ASN A 183 -9.10 18.44 1.39
CA ASN A 183 -10.11 19.48 1.22
C ASN A 183 -11.25 19.28 2.23
N GLY A 184 -12.37 19.99 2.09
CA GLY A 184 -13.56 19.82 2.93
C GLY A 184 -14.66 18.95 2.29
N GLY A 185 -14.38 18.27 1.18
CA GLY A 185 -15.33 17.41 0.48
C GLY A 185 -15.42 16.03 1.11
N CYS A 186 -16.57 15.38 0.97
CA CYS A 186 -16.70 13.96 1.27
C CYS A 186 -16.30 13.12 0.04
N CYS A 187 -15.47 12.08 0.17
CA CYS A 187 -14.70 11.68 1.35
C CYS A 187 -13.33 11.12 0.89
N PHE A 188 -12.33 11.14 1.78
CA PHE A 188 -11.01 10.56 1.54
C PHE A 188 -10.75 9.41 2.51
N ASP A 189 -11.09 8.21 2.07
CA ASP A 189 -11.20 7.02 2.92
C ASP A 189 -10.28 5.89 2.45
N TYR A 190 -9.79 5.11 3.40
CA TYR A 190 -9.15 3.83 3.16
C TYR A 190 -9.66 2.83 4.20
N GLY A 191 -10.22 1.72 3.75
CA GLY A 191 -10.73 0.68 4.65
C GLY A 191 -11.88 -0.13 4.07
N ASN A 192 -12.64 -0.73 4.98
CA ASN A 192 -13.72 -1.67 4.69
C ASN A 192 -15.05 -0.95 4.39
N ALA A 193 -15.64 -1.19 3.22
CA ALA A 193 -16.83 -0.48 2.74
C ALA A 193 -17.86 -1.43 2.13
N GLU A 194 -19.03 -0.91 1.77
CA GLU A 194 -20.12 -1.67 1.17
C GLU A 194 -19.71 -2.29 -0.18
N THR A 195 -20.11 -3.53 -0.43
CA THR A 195 -19.71 -4.24 -1.67
C THR A 195 -20.46 -3.81 -2.92
N ASN A 196 -21.45 -2.92 -2.81
CA ASN A 196 -22.30 -2.46 -3.92
C ASN A 196 -22.08 -0.99 -4.28
N SER A 197 -21.07 -0.33 -3.69
CA SER A 197 -20.79 1.10 -3.86
C SER A 197 -21.94 2.03 -3.48
N ARG A 198 -22.90 1.58 -2.67
CA ARG A 198 -24.06 2.36 -2.23
C ARG A 198 -24.10 2.40 -0.72
N ASP A 199 -24.60 3.50 -0.20
CA ASP A 199 -24.95 3.59 1.21
C ASP A 199 -26.08 2.60 1.50
N ASN A 200 -25.79 1.63 2.38
CA ASN A 200 -26.75 0.63 2.83
C ASN A 200 -27.35 0.99 4.20
N GLY A 201 -27.11 2.21 4.68
CA GLY A 201 -27.49 2.69 6.01
C GLY A 201 -26.53 2.23 7.11
N THR A 202 -26.84 2.64 8.33
CA THR A 202 -26.23 2.11 9.56
C THR A 202 -26.70 0.67 9.76
N ALA A 203 -25.77 -0.27 9.87
CA ALA A 203 -26.09 -1.62 10.28
C ALA A 203 -26.60 -1.60 11.73
N PRO A 204 -27.78 -2.16 12.04
CA PRO A 204 -27.99 -2.75 13.36
C PRO A 204 -26.81 -3.68 13.67
N ALA A 205 -26.45 -3.87 14.94
CA ALA A 205 -25.34 -4.75 15.37
C ALA A 205 -25.42 -6.21 14.85
N THR A 206 -26.48 -6.57 14.12
CA THR A 206 -26.75 -7.87 13.50
C THR A 206 -26.90 -7.82 11.97
N ALA A 207 -26.72 -6.67 11.31
CA ALA A 207 -26.91 -6.52 9.87
C ALA A 207 -25.58 -6.42 9.11
N ARG A 208 -25.44 -7.25 8.06
CA ARG A 208 -24.32 -7.22 7.13
C ARG A 208 -24.27 -5.87 6.40
N GLY A 209 -23.18 -5.12 6.51
CA GLY A 209 -22.78 -4.18 5.46
C GLY A 209 -22.11 -2.88 5.88
N SER A 210 -22.17 -2.48 7.14
CA SER A 210 -21.70 -1.15 7.55
C SER A 210 -20.53 -1.27 8.50
N TRP A 211 -19.38 -0.76 8.09
CA TRP A 211 -18.08 -1.01 8.73
C TRP A 211 -17.36 0.27 9.06
N PRO A 212 -16.59 0.32 10.15
CA PRO A 212 -15.62 1.39 10.36
C PRO A 212 -14.55 1.35 9.24
N THR A 213 -14.70 2.11 8.15
CA THR A 213 -13.52 2.48 7.36
C THR A 213 -12.66 3.41 8.21
N SER A 214 -11.35 3.45 8.04
CA SER A 214 -10.60 4.61 8.51
C SER A 214 -10.87 5.78 7.55
N ARG A 215 -11.65 6.77 8.02
CA ARG A 215 -11.82 8.08 7.38
C ARG A 215 -10.55 8.87 7.68
N THR A 216 -9.79 9.29 6.67
CA THR A 216 -9.18 10.61 6.83
C THR A 216 -10.17 11.60 6.27
N ALA A 217 -11.32 11.74 6.97
CA ALA A 217 -12.17 12.88 6.75
C ALA A 217 -11.47 14.10 7.33
N CYS A 218 -10.69 14.72 6.46
CA CYS A 218 -10.83 16.15 6.29
C CYS A 218 -12.23 16.41 5.72
N SER A 219 -13.26 16.25 6.54
CA SER A 219 -14.59 16.74 6.21
C SER A 219 -15.08 17.48 7.43
N PRO A 220 -15.53 18.74 7.27
CA PRO A 220 -16.00 19.54 8.37
C PRO A 220 -17.32 18.94 8.85
N GLU A 221 -17.46 18.76 10.17
CA GLU A 221 -18.77 19.01 10.79
C GLU A 221 -19.20 20.45 10.43
N PRO A 222 -20.46 20.86 10.62
CA PRO A 222 -20.95 22.22 10.34
C PRO A 222 -20.18 23.38 11.03
N THR A 223 -19.11 23.08 11.77
CA THR A 223 -18.25 24.03 12.45
C THR A 223 -16.79 23.88 12.00
N HIS A 224 -16.34 24.85 11.19
CA HIS A 224 -14.97 25.37 11.13
C HIS A 224 -13.85 24.45 11.67
N ALA A 225 -13.45 23.43 10.91
CA ALA A 225 -12.19 22.73 11.17
C ALA A 225 -11.17 23.11 10.09
N THR A 226 -10.24 23.99 10.44
CA THR A 226 -9.09 24.43 9.61
C THR A 226 -7.93 23.43 9.61
N THR A 227 -8.11 22.25 10.22
CA THR A 227 -7.05 21.23 10.40
C THR A 227 -7.60 19.83 10.09
N PRO A 228 -6.85 19.01 9.34
CA PRO A 228 -7.23 17.63 9.03
C PRO A 228 -7.36 16.79 10.31
N ARG A 229 -8.31 15.86 10.36
CA ARG A 229 -8.45 14.92 11.48
C ARG A 229 -8.58 13.50 10.95
N THR A 230 -7.85 12.56 11.56
CA THR A 230 -8.07 11.13 11.36
C THR A 230 -9.32 10.72 12.16
N ARG A 231 -10.26 10.02 11.53
CA ARG A 231 -11.52 9.56 12.14
C ARG A 231 -11.84 8.14 11.68
N ALA A 232 -12.73 7.46 12.38
CA ALA A 232 -13.37 6.27 11.82
C ALA A 232 -14.63 6.69 11.07
N SER A 233 -14.92 6.04 9.95
CA SER A 233 -16.19 6.14 9.24
C SER A 233 -17.08 5.01 9.60
N ALA A 234 -18.05 5.26 10.47
CA ALA A 234 -19.31 4.56 10.35
C ALA A 234 -20.19 5.35 9.39
N THR A 235 -20.94 4.70 8.50
CA THR A 235 -22.03 5.36 7.76
C THR A 235 -22.84 6.17 8.78
N ALA A 236 -22.87 7.48 8.57
CA ALA A 236 -23.64 8.39 9.39
C ALA A 236 -24.95 8.62 8.66
N SER A 237 -26.06 8.32 9.35
CA SER A 237 -27.42 8.57 8.90
C SER A 237 -27.70 10.05 8.69
#